data_AF-A0A7C6TLK8-F1
#
_entry.id   AF-A0A7C6TLK8-F1
#
_cell.length_a   1.000
_cell.length_b   1.000
_cell.length_c   1.000
_cell.angle_alpha   90.00
_cell.angle_beta   90.00
_cell.angle_gamma   90.00
#
_symmetry.space_group_name_H-M   'P 1'
#
loop_
_entity.id
_entity.type
_entity.pdbx_description
1 polymer ?
#
loop_
_entity_poly.entity_id
_entity_poly.type
_entity_poly.pdbx_seq_one_letter_code
_entity_poly.pdbx_strand_id
1 'polypeptide(L)'
;MSTADHGRIQRHRAWGLSPSTLAPGCFASVMATGIVSIGAQLKGLHLLSDVLFWLAVALYLFFIALTLIRVVRCRDDVRADLHDPRRAFGFFTAVAGTNVLATALIGRGMVGPALVLFAIGALLWLALGYGIPFTAVLGSSVHPVSKAVNGTWLVWVVAAQSVAVVASSLALEAASTASASAGSIVFLTLAAVLMWAVGVALYAVCAIAIGVRVLRHRFGPDDLDAPYWVTMGALAITIVAGSRILELENSPVIDATRIVVGGS
;
A
#
# COMPACT_ATOMS: atom_id res chain seq x y z
N MET A 1 -39.86 33.08 6.43
CA MET A 1 -39.37 31.82 7.02
C MET A 1 -37.86 31.89 7.08
N SER A 2 -37.30 31.84 8.29
CA SER A 2 -36.06 32.52 8.69
C SER A 2 -34.78 31.77 8.35
N THR A 3 -33.72 32.54 8.09
CA THR A 3 -32.32 32.18 7.85
C THR A 3 -31.67 31.30 8.94
N ALA A 4 -32.36 31.05 10.05
CA ALA A 4 -31.93 30.19 11.14
C ALA A 4 -31.92 28.68 10.82
N ASP A 5 -32.67 28.23 9.80
CA ASP A 5 -32.75 26.78 9.47
C ASP A 5 -31.58 26.28 8.61
N HIS A 6 -30.92 27.16 7.86
CA HIS A 6 -29.72 26.80 7.10
C HIS A 6 -28.50 26.50 8.02
N GLY A 7 -28.49 27.05 9.24
CA GLY A 7 -27.43 26.81 10.21
C GLY A 7 -27.48 25.44 10.89
N ARG A 8 -28.64 24.77 10.92
CA ARG A 8 -28.81 23.47 11.60
C ARG A 8 -28.47 22.27 10.72
N ILE A 9 -28.68 22.36 9.41
CA ILE A 9 -28.36 21.27 8.46
C ILE A 9 -26.84 21.22 8.15
N GLN A 10 -26.12 22.32 8.35
CA GLN A 10 -24.68 22.41 8.05
C GLN A 10 -23.78 21.84 9.16
N ARG A 11 -24.26 21.72 10.40
CA ARG A 11 -23.45 21.26 11.55
C ARG A 11 -23.24 19.75 11.63
N HIS A 12 -24.05 18.93 10.94
CA HIS A 12 -23.78 17.49 10.81
C HIS A 12 -22.73 17.15 9.74
N ARG A 13 -22.18 18.17 9.06
CA ARG A 13 -21.20 18.03 7.97
C ARG A 13 -19.75 18.28 8.44
N ALA A 14 -19.47 18.10 9.74
CA ALA A 14 -18.24 18.61 10.34
C ALA A 14 -17.12 17.57 10.52
N TRP A 15 -17.41 16.27 10.40
CA TRP A 15 -16.40 15.23 10.59
C TRP A 15 -16.33 14.46 9.27
N GLY A 16 -15.19 14.50 8.59
CA GLY A 16 -14.93 13.85 7.29
C GLY A 16 -15.01 12.30 7.31
N LEU A 17 -15.78 11.75 8.25
CA LEU A 17 -16.02 10.34 8.54
C LEU A 17 -17.39 9.86 8.03
N SER A 18 -18.18 10.73 7.39
CA SER A 18 -19.36 10.28 6.66
C SER A 18 -18.93 9.40 5.47
N PRO A 19 -19.63 8.28 5.18
CA PRO A 19 -19.31 7.42 4.03
C PRO A 19 -19.17 8.19 2.71
N SER A 20 -19.94 9.27 2.53
CA SER A 20 -19.92 10.15 1.35
C SER A 20 -18.72 11.11 1.28
N THR A 21 -18.04 11.40 2.40
CA THR A 21 -16.92 12.37 2.46
C THR A 21 -15.57 11.71 2.76
N LEU A 22 -15.54 10.39 2.93
CA LEU A 22 -14.31 9.65 3.23
C LEU A 22 -13.25 9.90 2.13
N ALA A 23 -12.06 10.32 2.53
CA ALA A 23 -10.96 10.47 1.59
C ALA A 23 -10.46 9.07 1.14
N PRO A 24 -10.21 8.84 -0.16
CA PRO A 24 -9.68 7.57 -0.65
C PRO A 24 -8.38 7.13 0.04
N GLY A 25 -7.58 8.09 0.53
CA GLY A 25 -6.32 7.86 1.24
C GLY A 25 -6.44 7.61 2.75
N CYS A 26 -7.64 7.41 3.32
CA CYS A 26 -7.81 7.24 4.77
C CYS A 26 -7.01 6.07 5.37
N PHE A 27 -6.78 5.00 4.59
CA PHE A 27 -5.95 3.86 5.00
C PHE A 27 -4.46 4.21 5.17
N ALA A 28 -4.01 5.40 4.77
CA ALA A 28 -2.67 5.88 5.11
C ALA A 28 -2.45 5.95 6.62
N SER A 29 -3.50 6.20 7.41
CA SER A 29 -3.43 6.17 8.87
C SER A 29 -3.13 4.76 9.39
N VAL A 30 -3.84 3.75 8.90
CA VAL A 30 -3.60 2.33 9.21
C VAL A 30 -2.16 1.93 8.86
N MET A 31 -1.72 2.31 7.66
CA MET A 31 -0.37 2.06 7.17
C MET A 31 0.68 2.68 8.11
N ALA A 32 0.53 3.96 8.46
CA ALA A 32 1.48 4.66 9.33
C ALA A 32 1.54 4.02 10.73
N THR A 33 0.40 3.77 11.36
CA THR A 33 0.33 3.12 12.69
C THR A 33 0.94 1.72 12.64
N GLY A 34 0.64 0.94 11.60
CA GLY A 34 1.20 -0.40 11.43
C GLY A 34 2.71 -0.41 11.22
N ILE A 35 3.27 0.53 10.45
CA ILE A 35 4.72 0.67 10.27
C ILE A 35 5.41 1.00 11.59
N VAL A 36 4.85 1.94 12.37
CA VAL A 36 5.41 2.31 13.69
C VAL A 36 5.33 1.12 14.66
N SER A 37 4.24 0.35 14.61
CA SER A 37 4.12 -0.91 15.37
C SER A 37 5.23 -1.90 15.02
N ILE A 38 5.51 -2.14 13.73
CA ILE A 38 6.58 -3.02 13.28
C ILE A 38 7.95 -2.48 13.75
N GLY A 39 8.19 -1.17 13.62
CA GLY A 39 9.42 -0.53 14.08
C GLY A 39 9.63 -0.68 15.59
N ALA A 40 8.58 -0.51 16.40
CA ALA A 40 8.62 -0.72 17.84
C ALA A 40 8.95 -2.18 18.18
N GLN A 41 8.40 -3.14 17.42
CA GLN A 41 8.68 -4.56 17.59
C GLN A 41 10.16 -4.88 17.33
N LEU A 42 10.72 -4.35 16.24
CA LEU A 42 12.14 -4.53 15.88
C LEU A 42 13.11 -3.93 16.90
N LYS A 43 12.64 -3.00 17.75
CA LYS A 43 13.43 -2.40 18.84
C LYS A 43 13.17 -3.06 20.22
N GLY A 44 12.38 -4.12 20.29
CA GLY A 44 12.05 -4.81 21.54
C GLY A 44 11.03 -4.06 22.42
N LEU A 45 10.39 -3.01 21.91
CA LEU A 45 9.34 -2.26 22.61
C LEU A 45 7.99 -2.95 22.46
N HIS A 46 7.86 -4.16 23.02
CA HIS A 46 6.72 -5.06 22.79
C HIS A 46 5.37 -4.44 23.16
N LEU A 47 5.26 -3.80 24.33
CA LEU A 47 4.02 -3.15 24.78
C LEU A 47 3.56 -2.06 23.80
N LEU A 48 4.48 -1.20 23.35
CA LEU A 48 4.17 -0.15 22.39
C LEU A 48 3.76 -0.73 21.04
N SER A 49 4.46 -1.78 20.59
CA SER A 49 4.12 -2.47 19.36
C SER A 49 2.71 -3.04 19.41
N ASP A 50 2.33 -3.72 20.49
CA ASP A 50 1.01 -4.37 20.59
C ASP A 50 -0.13 -3.37 20.68
N VAL A 51 0.04 -2.27 21.44
CA VAL A 51 -0.94 -1.19 21.49
C VAL A 51 -1.16 -0.57 20.11
N LEU A 52 -0.07 -0.25 19.40
CA LEU A 52 -0.15 0.32 18.05
C LEU A 52 -0.70 -0.68 17.04
N PHE A 53 -0.38 -1.96 17.16
CA PHE A 53 -0.92 -3.02 16.31
C PHE A 53 -2.44 -3.12 16.43
N TRP A 54 -2.96 -3.22 17.66
CA TRP A 54 -4.41 -3.30 17.89
C TRP A 54 -5.13 -2.02 17.47
N LEU A 55 -4.49 -0.85 17.64
CA LEU A 55 -4.99 0.39 17.09
C LEU A 55 -5.07 0.35 15.55
N ALA A 56 -4.04 -0.14 14.88
CA ALA A 56 -4.03 -0.28 13.42
C ALA A 56 -5.12 -1.26 12.95
N VAL A 57 -5.33 -2.37 13.66
CA VAL A 57 -6.42 -3.32 13.38
C VAL A 57 -7.79 -2.65 13.55
N ALA A 58 -8.00 -1.91 14.64
CA ALA A 58 -9.26 -1.21 14.89
C ALA A 58 -9.55 -0.16 13.80
N LEU A 59 -8.53 0.62 13.41
CA LEU A 59 -8.64 1.59 12.31
C LEU A 59 -8.94 0.89 10.97
N TYR A 60 -8.30 -0.25 10.70
CA TYR A 60 -8.55 -1.02 9.49
C TYR A 60 -9.97 -1.55 9.41
N LEU A 61 -10.48 -2.15 10.50
CA LEU A 61 -11.86 -2.63 10.58
C LEU A 61 -12.88 -1.50 10.47
N PHE A 62 -12.56 -0.34 11.02
CA PHE A 62 -13.41 0.84 10.89
C PHE A 62 -13.47 1.35 9.44
N PHE A 63 -12.31 1.52 8.79
CA PHE A 63 -12.26 2.02 7.41
C PHE A 63 -12.77 1.00 6.40
N ILE A 64 -12.52 -0.30 6.56
CA ILE A 64 -13.07 -1.32 5.67
C ILE A 64 -14.61 -1.32 5.74
N ALA A 65 -15.19 -1.16 6.93
CA ALA A 65 -16.64 -1.06 7.08
C ALA A 65 -17.21 0.17 6.36
N LEU A 66 -16.59 1.34 6.54
CA LEU A 66 -17.00 2.57 5.85
C LEU A 66 -16.84 2.48 4.34
N THR A 67 -15.74 1.89 3.86
CA THR A 67 -15.51 1.67 2.43
C THR A 67 -16.53 0.70 1.84
N LEU A 68 -16.85 -0.40 2.52
CA LEU A 68 -17.89 -1.33 2.09
C LEU A 68 -19.27 -0.66 2.03
N ILE A 69 -19.62 0.12 3.04
CA ILE A 69 -20.86 0.91 3.05
C ILE A 69 -20.87 1.88 1.87
N ARG A 70 -19.76 2.57 1.58
CA ARG A 70 -19.63 3.50 0.46
C ARG A 70 -19.76 2.79 -0.89
N VAL A 71 -19.14 1.62 -1.07
CA VAL A 71 -19.23 0.82 -2.30
C VAL A 71 -20.66 0.29 -2.54
N VAL A 72 -21.44 0.05 -1.49
CA VAL A 72 -22.84 -0.39 -1.63
C VAL A 72 -23.80 0.79 -1.84
N ARG A 73 -23.63 1.89 -1.10
CA ARG A 73 -24.60 3.00 -1.05
C ARG A 73 -24.27 4.18 -1.96
N CYS A 74 -23.00 4.37 -2.34
CA CYS A 74 -22.50 5.55 -3.07
C CYS A 74 -21.65 5.12 -4.29
N ARG A 75 -22.17 4.21 -5.10
CA ARG A 75 -21.44 3.64 -6.26
C ARG A 75 -21.00 4.69 -7.27
N ASP A 76 -21.85 5.67 -7.54
CA ASP A 76 -21.56 6.73 -8.50
C ASP A 76 -20.44 7.65 -8.02
N ASP A 77 -20.40 7.96 -6.72
CA ASP A 77 -19.32 8.76 -6.11
C ASP A 77 -17.98 8.01 -6.13
N VAL A 78 -17.98 6.71 -5.85
CA VAL A 78 -16.76 5.87 -5.94
C VAL A 78 -16.27 5.78 -7.37
N ARG A 79 -17.18 5.63 -8.34
CA ARG A 79 -16.82 5.61 -9.76
C ARG A 79 -16.25 6.96 -10.21
N ALA A 80 -16.83 8.07 -9.75
CA ALA A 80 -16.29 9.41 -10.01
C ALA A 80 -14.88 9.58 -9.41
N ASP A 81 -14.63 9.13 -8.18
CA ASP A 81 -13.30 9.19 -7.56
C ASP A 81 -12.26 8.30 -8.27
N LEU A 82 -12.67 7.15 -8.83
CA LEU A 82 -11.79 6.28 -9.62
C LEU A 82 -11.45 6.85 -11.01
N HIS A 83 -12.28 7.75 -11.53
CA HIS A 83 -12.01 8.47 -12.78
C HIS A 83 -11.19 9.74 -12.58
N ASP A 84 -11.09 10.28 -11.35
CA ASP A 84 -10.20 11.40 -11.03
C ASP A 84 -8.78 10.89 -10.70
N PRO A 85 -7.78 11.12 -11.58
CA PRO A 85 -6.41 10.67 -11.36
C PRO A 85 -5.76 11.24 -10.09
N ARG A 86 -6.28 12.33 -9.53
CA ARG A 86 -5.75 12.90 -8.28
C ARG A 86 -6.18 12.13 -7.04
N ARG A 87 -7.32 11.44 -7.11
CA ARG A 87 -7.96 10.73 -5.99
C ARG A 87 -7.83 9.22 -6.11
N ALA A 88 -7.85 8.70 -7.34
CA ALA A 88 -7.79 7.27 -7.62
C ALA A 88 -6.58 6.59 -6.97
N PHE A 89 -5.40 7.21 -7.01
CA PHE A 89 -4.21 6.63 -6.39
C PHE A 89 -4.28 6.52 -4.85
N GLY A 90 -5.18 7.25 -4.20
CA GLY A 90 -5.43 7.12 -2.77
C GLY A 90 -5.96 5.72 -2.40
N PHE A 91 -6.70 5.04 -3.28
CA PHE A 91 -7.20 3.69 -3.02
C PHE A 91 -6.08 2.65 -2.82
N PHE A 92 -4.88 2.88 -3.39
CA PHE A 92 -3.72 2.02 -3.14
C PHE A 92 -3.24 2.05 -1.68
N THR A 93 -3.64 3.05 -0.88
CA THR A 93 -3.38 3.03 0.57
C THR A 93 -4.08 1.86 1.27
N ALA A 94 -5.20 1.37 0.75
CA ALA A 94 -5.88 0.19 1.28
C ALA A 94 -5.05 -1.09 1.04
N VAL A 95 -4.39 -1.20 -0.11
CA VAL A 95 -3.43 -2.29 -0.41
C VAL A 95 -2.27 -2.24 0.58
N ALA A 96 -1.62 -1.06 0.69
CA ALA A 96 -0.48 -0.89 1.58
C ALA A 96 -0.84 -1.14 3.05
N GLY A 97 -1.97 -0.62 3.54
CA GLY A 97 -2.45 -0.85 4.90
C GLY A 97 -2.74 -2.33 5.19
N THR A 98 -3.37 -3.04 4.24
CA THR A 98 -3.64 -4.48 4.35
C THR A 98 -2.33 -5.27 4.45
N ASN A 99 -1.37 -4.97 3.58
CA ASN A 99 -0.07 -5.65 3.57
C ASN A 99 0.79 -5.32 4.80
N VAL A 100 0.74 -4.08 5.30
CA VAL A 100 1.44 -3.73 6.55
C VAL A 100 0.89 -4.51 7.74
N LEU A 101 -0.44 -4.69 7.84
CA LEU A 101 -1.04 -5.55 8.86
C LEU A 101 -0.62 -7.01 8.69
N ALA A 102 -0.55 -7.52 7.46
CA ALA A 102 -0.03 -8.85 7.17
C ALA A 102 1.42 -9.01 7.67
N THR A 103 2.30 -8.07 7.37
CA THR A 103 3.70 -8.07 7.87
C THR A 103 3.76 -8.04 9.39
N ALA A 104 2.92 -7.23 10.05
CA ALA A 104 2.87 -7.16 11.50
C ALA A 104 2.36 -8.46 12.16
N LEU A 105 1.48 -9.20 11.48
CA LEU A 105 1.02 -10.53 11.89
C LEU A 105 2.09 -11.60 11.72
N ILE A 106 2.85 -11.57 10.62
CA ILE A 106 4.01 -12.46 10.41
C ILE A 106 5.00 -12.28 11.55
N GLY A 107 5.34 -11.04 11.91
CA GLY A 107 6.23 -10.75 13.05
C GLY A 107 5.73 -11.27 14.40
N ARG A 108 4.45 -11.63 14.53
CA ARG A 108 3.84 -12.22 15.73
C ARG A 108 3.64 -13.74 15.63
N GLY A 109 4.12 -14.38 14.56
CA GLY A 109 3.95 -15.81 14.30
C GLY A 109 2.56 -16.19 13.78
N MET A 110 1.70 -15.21 13.44
CA MET A 110 0.33 -15.46 12.97
C MET A 110 0.28 -15.57 11.44
N VAL A 111 0.87 -16.64 10.89
CA VAL A 111 1.02 -16.82 9.44
C VAL A 111 -0.31 -17.02 8.71
N GLY A 112 -1.26 -17.74 9.31
CA GLY A 112 -2.56 -18.01 8.69
C GLY A 112 -3.33 -16.73 8.32
N PRO A 113 -3.61 -15.83 9.29
CA PRO A 113 -4.23 -14.54 9.02
C PRO A 113 -3.41 -13.65 8.07
N ALA A 114 -2.07 -13.71 8.15
CA ALA A 114 -1.20 -12.95 7.26
C ALA A 114 -1.33 -13.40 5.79
N LEU A 115 -1.47 -14.71 5.53
CA LEU A 115 -1.70 -15.25 4.18
C LEU A 115 -3.03 -14.75 3.59
N VAL A 116 -4.08 -14.69 4.41
CA VAL A 116 -5.39 -14.17 3.97
C VAL A 116 -5.27 -12.70 3.59
N LEU A 117 -4.63 -11.87 4.44
CA LEU A 117 -4.41 -10.46 4.15
C LEU A 117 -3.50 -10.25 2.95
N PHE A 118 -2.46 -11.08 2.77
CA PHE A 118 -1.62 -11.08 1.59
C PHE A 118 -2.42 -11.33 0.31
N ALA A 119 -3.28 -12.35 0.30
CA ALA A 119 -4.13 -12.66 -0.85
C ALA A 119 -5.09 -11.51 -1.17
N ILE A 120 -5.71 -10.91 -0.14
CA ILE A 120 -6.58 -9.73 -0.29
C ILE A 120 -5.78 -8.55 -0.84
N GLY A 121 -4.60 -8.27 -0.30
CA GLY A 121 -3.74 -7.17 -0.72
C GLY A 121 -3.25 -7.33 -2.15
N ALA A 122 -2.81 -8.53 -2.54
CA ALA A 122 -2.38 -8.85 -3.89
C ALA A 122 -3.54 -8.74 -4.90
N LEU A 123 -4.72 -9.28 -4.56
CA LEU A 123 -5.91 -9.18 -5.41
C LEU A 123 -6.35 -7.72 -5.57
N LEU A 124 -6.35 -6.95 -4.49
CA LEU A 124 -6.70 -5.54 -4.51
C LEU A 124 -5.68 -4.74 -5.34
N TRP A 125 -4.39 -5.05 -5.24
CA TRP A 125 -3.36 -4.43 -6.07
C TRP A 125 -3.57 -4.74 -7.55
N LEU A 126 -3.89 -5.99 -7.91
CA LEU A 126 -4.19 -6.36 -9.29
C LEU A 126 -5.43 -5.61 -9.79
N ALA A 127 -6.54 -5.67 -9.05
CA ALA A 127 -7.78 -5.00 -9.43
C ALA A 127 -7.60 -3.49 -9.64
N LEU A 128 -6.92 -2.81 -8.71
CA LEU A 128 -6.64 -1.37 -8.79
C LEU A 128 -5.54 -1.04 -9.80
N GLY A 129 -4.52 -1.88 -9.92
CA GLY A 129 -3.38 -1.72 -10.83
C GLY A 129 -3.75 -1.88 -12.29
N TYR A 130 -4.75 -2.71 -12.61
CA TYR A 130 -5.33 -2.76 -13.95
C TYR A 130 -6.43 -1.71 -14.14
N GLY A 131 -7.27 -1.51 -13.12
CA GLY A 131 -8.42 -0.61 -13.20
C GLY A 131 -8.03 0.87 -13.33
N ILE A 132 -7.17 1.37 -12.44
CA ILE A 132 -6.88 2.81 -12.33
C ILE A 132 -6.10 3.34 -13.53
N PRO A 133 -4.99 2.73 -13.99
CA PRO A 133 -4.30 3.24 -15.18
C PRO A 133 -5.20 3.21 -16.41
N PHE A 134 -6.04 2.20 -16.57
CA PHE A 134 -6.99 2.13 -17.68
C PHE A 134 -8.05 3.25 -17.59
N THR A 135 -8.67 3.46 -16.44
CA THR A 135 -9.71 4.50 -16.26
C THR A 135 -9.16 5.92 -16.23
N ALA A 136 -7.96 6.11 -15.66
CA ALA A 136 -7.30 7.41 -15.53
C ALA A 136 -6.58 7.84 -16.82
N VAL A 137 -6.02 6.91 -17.61
CA VAL A 137 -5.29 7.24 -18.85
C VAL A 137 -6.20 7.23 -20.08
N LEU A 138 -7.14 6.27 -20.20
CA LEU A 138 -8.07 6.22 -21.34
C LEU A 138 -9.39 6.97 -21.07
N GLY A 139 -9.81 7.12 -19.82
CA GLY A 139 -11.09 7.74 -19.46
C GLY A 139 -11.01 9.25 -19.20
N SER A 140 -9.82 9.84 -19.06
CA SER A 140 -9.72 11.27 -18.78
C SER A 140 -9.82 12.09 -20.08
N SER A 141 -10.94 12.76 -20.27
CA SER A 141 -11.15 13.82 -21.27
C SER A 141 -10.46 15.15 -20.91
N VAL A 142 -9.54 15.15 -19.92
CA VAL A 142 -8.90 16.35 -19.39
C VAL A 142 -7.43 16.40 -19.83
N HIS A 143 -7.18 17.02 -20.97
CA HIS A 143 -5.86 17.58 -21.29
C HIS A 143 -5.57 18.74 -20.31
N PRO A 144 -4.35 18.92 -19.75
CA PRO A 144 -3.12 18.13 -19.89
C PRO A 144 -2.75 17.34 -18.61
N VAL A 145 -2.29 16.11 -18.80
CA VAL A 145 -1.75 15.19 -17.77
C VAL A 145 -0.71 15.86 -16.86
N SER A 146 -0.04 16.92 -17.33
CA SER A 146 0.97 17.68 -16.58
C SER A 146 0.47 18.34 -15.29
N LYS A 147 -0.83 18.66 -15.16
CA LYS A 147 -1.45 19.18 -13.92
C LYS A 147 -2.02 18.08 -13.02
N ALA A 148 -2.05 16.83 -13.48
CA ALA A 148 -2.62 15.69 -12.76
C ALA A 148 -1.56 14.83 -12.05
N VAL A 149 -0.28 14.93 -12.46
CA VAL A 149 0.84 14.28 -11.77
C VAL A 149 1.06 14.95 -10.41
N ASN A 150 0.75 14.22 -9.35
CA ASN A 150 1.04 14.59 -7.96
C ASN A 150 1.73 13.40 -7.26
N GLY A 151 2.38 13.64 -6.12
CA GLY A 151 3.11 12.58 -5.40
C GLY A 151 2.23 11.44 -4.87
N THR A 152 0.90 11.54 -4.94
CA THR A 152 -0.03 10.42 -4.70
C THR A 152 0.20 9.26 -5.66
N TRP A 153 0.77 9.50 -6.85
CA TRP A 153 1.12 8.45 -7.81
C TRP A 153 2.14 7.47 -7.24
N LEU A 154 3.01 7.92 -6.34
CA LEU A 154 3.98 7.07 -5.65
C LEU A 154 3.31 6.11 -4.67
N VAL A 155 2.06 6.34 -4.26
CA VAL A 155 1.29 5.37 -3.47
C VAL A 155 1.08 4.07 -4.27
N TRP A 156 1.03 4.15 -5.60
CA TRP A 156 1.00 2.96 -6.46
C TRP A 156 2.26 2.11 -6.31
N VAL A 157 3.43 2.78 -6.27
CA VAL A 157 4.72 2.15 -6.00
C VAL A 157 4.73 1.52 -4.61
N VAL A 158 4.34 2.29 -3.58
CA VAL A 158 4.29 1.82 -2.19
C VAL A 158 3.41 0.57 -2.08
N ALA A 159 2.27 0.54 -2.77
CA ALA A 159 1.40 -0.63 -2.79
C ALA A 159 2.07 -1.84 -3.44
N ALA A 160 2.73 -1.69 -4.59
CA ALA A 160 3.47 -2.79 -5.22
C ALA A 160 4.60 -3.32 -4.30
N GLN A 161 5.38 -2.40 -3.72
CA GLN A 161 6.46 -2.74 -2.80
C GLN A 161 5.94 -3.42 -1.52
N SER A 162 4.78 -3.01 -1.00
CA SER A 162 4.18 -3.65 0.18
C SER A 162 3.80 -5.11 -0.08
N VAL A 163 3.35 -5.46 -1.29
CA VAL A 163 3.10 -6.87 -1.67
C VAL A 163 4.41 -7.64 -1.70
N ALA A 164 5.48 -7.05 -2.25
CA ALA A 164 6.80 -7.67 -2.30
C ALA A 164 7.37 -7.94 -0.89
N VAL A 165 7.19 -7.00 0.06
CA VAL A 165 7.59 -7.17 1.46
C VAL A 165 6.86 -8.33 2.12
N VAL A 166 5.53 -8.43 1.96
CA VAL A 166 4.75 -9.52 2.58
C VAL A 166 5.10 -10.87 1.94
N ALA A 167 5.21 -10.93 0.62
CA ALA A 167 5.57 -12.16 -0.09
C ALA A 167 6.94 -12.69 0.35
N SER A 168 7.94 -11.81 0.42
CA SER A 168 9.29 -12.19 0.90
C SER A 168 9.30 -12.58 2.38
N SER A 169 8.55 -11.87 3.23
CA SER A 169 8.43 -12.21 4.65
C SER A 169 7.76 -13.58 4.87
N LEU A 170 6.71 -13.89 4.10
CA LEU A 170 6.06 -15.20 4.11
C LEU A 170 6.99 -16.30 3.59
N ALA A 171 7.79 -16.02 2.56
CA ALA A 171 8.76 -16.97 2.04
C ALA A 171 9.86 -17.30 3.08
N LEU A 172 10.34 -16.31 3.83
CA LEU A 172 11.31 -16.49 4.92
C LEU A 172 10.72 -17.34 6.05
N GLU A 173 9.49 -17.05 6.47
CA GLU A 173 8.80 -17.80 7.52
C GLU A 173 8.45 -19.24 7.09
N ALA A 174 8.09 -19.42 5.81
CA ALA A 174 7.88 -20.75 5.25
C ALA A 174 9.19 -21.54 5.19
N ALA A 175 10.33 -20.90 4.86
CA ALA A 175 11.64 -21.54 4.83
C ALA A 175 12.15 -21.94 6.23
N SER A 176 11.78 -21.21 7.29
CA SER A 176 12.13 -21.55 8.67
C SER A 176 11.28 -22.71 9.22
N THR A 177 10.12 -22.98 8.62
CA THR A 177 9.19 -24.02 9.06
C THR A 177 9.33 -25.28 8.20
N ALA A 178 9.80 -26.39 8.78
CA ALA A 178 10.09 -27.65 8.08
C ALA A 178 8.91 -28.31 7.33
N SER A 179 7.68 -27.81 7.50
CA SER A 179 6.46 -28.35 6.89
C SER A 179 6.02 -27.64 5.61
N ALA A 180 6.70 -26.57 5.18
CA ALA A 180 6.32 -25.84 3.97
C ALA A 180 6.76 -26.57 2.70
N SER A 181 5.88 -26.66 1.70
CA SER A 181 6.24 -27.22 0.40
C SER A 181 7.20 -26.29 -0.34
N ALA A 182 8.27 -26.86 -0.92
CA ALA A 182 9.26 -26.11 -1.69
C ALA A 182 8.60 -25.25 -2.80
N GLY A 183 7.52 -25.75 -3.40
CA GLY A 183 6.76 -25.01 -4.41
C GLY A 183 6.13 -23.71 -3.90
N SER A 184 5.62 -23.69 -2.65
CA SER A 184 5.04 -22.47 -2.07
C SER A 184 6.10 -21.41 -1.82
N ILE A 185 7.31 -21.81 -1.40
CA ILE A 185 8.42 -20.88 -1.16
C ILE A 185 8.87 -20.28 -2.49
N VAL A 186 9.06 -21.09 -3.52
CA VAL A 186 9.44 -20.61 -4.87
C VAL A 186 8.40 -19.64 -5.41
N PHE A 187 7.11 -19.95 -5.28
CA PHE A 187 6.03 -19.06 -5.72
C PHE A 187 6.08 -17.70 -5.01
N LEU A 188 6.22 -17.69 -3.68
CA LEU A 188 6.30 -16.45 -2.90
C LEU A 188 7.56 -15.64 -3.23
N THR A 189 8.70 -16.29 -3.44
CA THR A 189 9.94 -15.62 -3.87
C THR A 189 9.79 -14.98 -5.25
N LEU A 190 9.24 -15.71 -6.22
CA LEU A 190 8.98 -15.17 -7.56
C LEU A 190 7.98 -14.00 -7.52
N ALA A 191 6.90 -14.14 -6.73
CA ALA A 191 5.95 -13.06 -6.53
C ALA A 191 6.63 -11.82 -5.90
N ALA A 192 7.50 -12.01 -4.91
CA ALA A 192 8.24 -10.92 -4.28
C ALA A 192 9.16 -10.19 -5.29
N VAL A 193 9.96 -10.94 -6.05
CA VAL A 193 10.88 -10.39 -7.07
C VAL A 193 10.12 -9.67 -8.17
N LEU A 194 9.05 -10.27 -8.68
CA LEU A 194 8.22 -9.67 -9.73
C LEU A 194 7.60 -8.36 -9.25
N MET A 195 6.98 -8.36 -8.07
CA MET A 195 6.34 -7.17 -7.51
C MET A 195 7.34 -6.08 -7.17
N TRP A 196 8.53 -6.45 -6.69
CA TRP A 196 9.62 -5.52 -6.45
C TRP A 196 10.11 -4.87 -7.74
N ALA A 197 10.34 -5.66 -8.80
CA ALA A 197 10.77 -5.16 -10.11
C ALA A 197 9.71 -4.23 -10.74
N VAL A 198 8.43 -4.61 -10.67
CA VAL A 198 7.32 -3.74 -11.09
C VAL A 198 7.31 -2.44 -10.30
N GLY A 199 7.47 -2.50 -8.97
CA GLY A 199 7.54 -1.33 -8.12
C GLY A 199 8.71 -0.41 -8.48
N VAL A 200 9.90 -0.94 -8.76
CA VAL A 200 11.08 -0.17 -9.20
C VAL A 200 10.83 0.52 -10.54
N ALA A 201 10.25 -0.20 -11.51
CA ALA A 201 9.90 0.38 -12.81
C ALA A 201 8.87 1.52 -12.66
N LEU A 202 7.82 1.31 -11.86
CA LEU A 202 6.82 2.32 -11.55
C LEU A 202 7.44 3.53 -10.82
N TYR A 203 8.39 3.29 -9.92
CA TYR A 203 9.11 4.36 -9.23
C TYR A 203 9.91 5.21 -10.21
N ALA A 204 10.66 4.60 -11.13
CA ALA A 204 11.41 5.34 -12.14
C ALA A 204 10.49 6.20 -13.01
N VAL A 205 9.37 5.65 -13.48
CA VAL A 205 8.37 6.39 -14.27
C VAL A 205 7.79 7.56 -13.48
N CYS A 206 7.36 7.33 -12.24
CA CYS A 206 6.80 8.38 -11.39
C CYS A 206 7.85 9.46 -11.04
N ALA A 207 9.08 9.05 -10.71
CA ALA A 207 10.17 9.95 -10.36
C ALA A 207 10.56 10.84 -11.55
N ILE A 208 10.64 10.28 -12.76
CA ILE A 208 10.89 11.06 -13.99
C ILE A 208 9.73 12.03 -14.24
N ALA A 209 8.47 11.59 -14.13
CA ALA A 209 7.31 12.45 -14.35
C ALA A 209 7.26 13.62 -13.34
N ILE A 210 7.54 13.34 -12.07
CA ILE A 210 7.65 14.36 -11.01
C ILE A 210 8.84 15.28 -11.30
N GLY A 211 10.01 14.75 -11.66
CA GLY A 211 11.20 15.53 -12.00
C GLY A 211 11.00 16.47 -13.18
N VAL A 212 10.34 16.01 -14.25
CA VAL A 212 9.99 16.86 -15.40
C VAL A 212 9.00 17.96 -15.00
N ARG A 213 8.00 17.64 -14.16
CA ARG A 213 7.11 18.66 -13.58
C ARG A 213 7.91 19.66 -12.76
N VAL A 214 8.92 19.18 -12.03
CA VAL A 214 9.77 20.00 -11.18
C VAL A 214 10.56 21.03 -11.96
N LEU A 215 11.17 20.60 -13.06
CA LEU A 215 11.97 21.46 -13.93
C LEU A 215 11.12 22.47 -14.72
N ARG A 216 9.83 22.18 -14.98
CA ARG A 216 8.96 23.00 -15.83
C ARG A 216 8.11 24.03 -15.09
N HIS A 217 7.91 23.88 -13.78
CA HIS A 217 7.14 24.83 -12.95
C HIS A 217 8.06 25.40 -11.87
N ARG A 218 7.91 26.68 -11.48
CA ARG A 218 8.75 27.25 -10.42
C ARG A 218 8.43 26.58 -9.08
N PHE A 219 9.46 26.04 -8.44
CA PHE A 219 9.40 25.44 -7.11
C PHE A 219 9.43 26.53 -6.05
N GLY A 220 8.34 26.67 -5.30
CA GLY A 220 8.28 27.53 -4.11
C GLY A 220 8.43 26.72 -2.81
N PRO A 221 8.70 27.38 -1.66
CA PRO A 221 8.68 26.75 -0.33
C PRO A 221 7.33 26.10 0.01
N ASP A 222 6.24 26.63 -0.55
CA ASP A 222 4.87 26.11 -0.37
C ASP A 222 4.61 24.80 -1.14
N ASP A 223 5.50 24.39 -2.06
CA ASP A 223 5.38 23.15 -2.82
C ASP A 223 6.03 21.94 -2.11
N LEU A 224 6.65 22.12 -0.93
CA LEU A 224 7.17 21.06 -0.05
C LEU A 224 6.03 20.35 0.71
N ASP A 225 5.00 19.94 -0.02
CA ASP A 225 3.81 19.32 0.53
C ASP A 225 4.01 17.82 0.82
N ALA A 226 3.04 17.23 1.52
CA ALA A 226 2.94 15.80 1.83
C ALA A 226 3.28 14.84 0.65
N PRO A 227 2.96 15.14 -0.63
CA PRO A 227 3.32 14.27 -1.75
C PRO A 227 4.83 14.17 -2.03
N TYR A 228 5.65 15.15 -1.63
CA TYR A 228 7.12 15.06 -1.74
C TYR A 228 7.69 14.05 -0.76
N TRP A 229 7.17 13.98 0.46
CA TRP A 229 7.59 13.01 1.48
C TRP A 229 7.35 11.56 1.05
N VAL A 230 6.33 11.33 0.20
CA VAL A 230 6.05 10.01 -0.38
C VAL A 230 7.19 9.54 -1.30
N THR A 231 7.98 10.43 -1.91
CA THR A 231 9.18 10.03 -2.68
C THR A 231 10.19 9.32 -1.78
N MET A 232 10.48 9.88 -0.61
CA MET A 232 11.37 9.28 0.38
C MET A 232 10.77 7.98 0.93
N GLY A 233 9.47 7.96 1.21
CA GLY A 233 8.78 6.76 1.68
C GLY A 233 8.79 5.61 0.66
N ALA A 234 8.56 5.91 -0.62
CA ALA A 234 8.56 4.93 -1.71
C ALA A 234 9.96 4.35 -1.95
N LEU A 235 11.02 5.17 -1.86
CA LEU A 235 12.39 4.69 -1.92
C LEU A 235 12.70 3.78 -0.71
N ALA A 236 12.35 4.20 0.50
CA ALA A 236 12.60 3.44 1.73
C ALA A 236 11.97 2.05 1.68
N ILE A 237 10.68 1.95 1.32
CA ILE A 237 10.01 0.64 1.22
C ILE A 237 10.55 -0.22 0.08
N THR A 238 11.03 0.39 -1.02
CA THR A 238 11.72 -0.34 -2.11
C THR A 238 13.01 -0.99 -1.62
N ILE A 239 13.78 -0.28 -0.78
CA ILE A 239 15.00 -0.83 -0.16
C ILE A 239 14.65 -1.94 0.82
N VAL A 240 13.63 -1.76 1.66
CA VAL A 240 13.16 -2.79 2.61
C VAL A 240 12.69 -4.05 1.87
N ALA A 241 11.96 -3.91 0.78
CA ALA A 241 11.56 -5.04 -0.06
C ALA A 241 12.79 -5.75 -0.67
N GLY A 242 13.74 -4.99 -1.20
CA GLY A 242 14.98 -5.53 -1.76
C GLY A 242 15.83 -6.27 -0.72
N SER A 243 15.97 -5.73 0.49
CA SER A 243 16.74 -6.37 1.55
C SER A 243 16.14 -7.71 1.97
N ARG A 244 14.80 -7.80 2.08
CA ARG A 244 14.09 -9.06 2.36
C ARG A 244 14.27 -10.10 1.27
N ILE A 245 14.31 -9.67 0.00
CA ILE A 245 14.58 -10.57 -1.13
C ILE A 245 16.01 -11.09 -1.07
N LEU A 246 16.99 -10.25 -0.71
CA LEU A 246 18.39 -10.69 -0.55
C LEU A 246 18.56 -11.66 0.64
N GLU A 247 17.76 -11.55 1.69
CA GLU A 247 17.72 -12.55 2.77
C GLU A 247 17.28 -13.93 2.26
N LEU A 248 16.42 -13.99 1.23
CA LEU A 248 16.00 -15.25 0.60
C LEU A 248 17.11 -15.91 -0.23
N GLU A 249 18.03 -15.14 -0.83
CA GLU A 249 19.19 -15.71 -1.53
C GLU A 249 20.17 -16.41 -0.57
N ASN A 250 20.19 -15.97 0.69
CA ASN A 250 20.99 -16.58 1.76
C ASN A 250 20.23 -17.69 2.50
N SER A 251 19.03 -18.09 2.03
CA SER A 251 18.21 -19.13 2.64
C SER A 251 18.66 -20.54 2.19
N PRO A 252 18.56 -21.57 3.06
CA PRO A 252 18.93 -22.97 2.75
C PRO A 252 18.21 -23.58 1.54
N VAL A 253 17.23 -22.89 0.96
CA VAL A 253 16.55 -23.27 -0.29
C VAL A 253 17.48 -23.15 -1.50
N ILE A 254 18.39 -22.16 -1.55
CA ILE A 254 19.41 -22.12 -2.61
C ILE A 254 20.48 -23.17 -2.36
N ASP A 255 20.82 -23.50 -1.11
CA ASP A 255 21.72 -24.63 -0.82
C ASP A 255 21.11 -25.96 -1.24
N ALA A 256 19.82 -26.19 -0.97
CA ALA A 256 19.10 -27.38 -1.44
C ALA A 256 19.03 -27.44 -2.98
N THR A 257 18.83 -26.30 -3.64
CA THR A 257 18.82 -26.21 -5.11
C THR A 257 20.23 -26.39 -5.69
N ARG A 258 21.27 -25.87 -5.02
CA ARG A 258 22.69 -26.09 -5.38
C ARG A 258 23.12 -27.53 -5.16
N ILE A 259 22.59 -28.23 -4.16
CA ILE A 259 22.84 -29.66 -3.96
C ILE A 259 22.17 -30.48 -5.07
N VAL A 260 20.97 -30.10 -5.51
CA VAL A 260 20.23 -30.80 -6.58
C VAL A 260 20.81 -30.49 -7.98
N VAL A 261 21.26 -29.26 -8.23
CA VAL A 261 21.80 -28.82 -9.54
C VAL A 261 23.32 -29.03 -9.63
N GLY A 262 24.04 -28.92 -8.51
CA GLY A 262 25.49 -29.08 -8.45
C GLY A 262 25.97 -30.52 -8.50
N GLY A 263 25.09 -31.49 -8.20
CA GLY A 263 25.47 -32.90 -8.13
C GLY A 263 26.42 -33.17 -6.95
N SER A 264 26.32 -34.38 -6.41
CA SER A 264 27.29 -34.96 -5.47
C SER A 264 28.72 -34.93 -6.01
#